data_AF-A0A951B7M5-F1
#
_entry.id   AF-A0A951B7M5-F1
#
_cell.length_a   1.000
_cell.length_b   1.000
_cell.length_c   1.000
_cell.angle_alpha   90.00
_cell.angle_beta   90.00
_cell.angle_gamma   90.00
#
_symmetry.space_group_name_H-M   'P 1'
#
loop_
_entity.id
_entity.type
_entity.pdbx_description
1 polymer ?
#
loop_
_entity_poly.entity_id
_entity_poly.type
_entity_poly.pdbx_seq_one_letter_code
_entity_poly.pdbx_strand_id
1 'polypeptide(L)'
;IFGGSQTGTITVDTRPAQPVITSNLQVQKVDANKLLSATTSVKQQLYGLLNAASNLQFTTVPNGNLASTLNGTLNLNLLNGKLTGVDLLRELGSIAKFGAGGNGVTNIAQLSGNFNIRNGLAHTDNLKAAIDGGTLAGIGDINLASQQLNMKITAVLSSAMSKSVGGTGVGGYLNTALANRSGELVIPVLVTGTFQSPHFAPDVQQLAQMKLKNLLPTTGNPAGALSGLLGGSTGNTKGGLGGILGAIGGQQQQQQQGNSQQQQDQNANPLGGLLNQLGKKKPK
;
A
#
# COMPACT_ATOMS: atom_id res chain seq x y z
N ILE A 1 10.67 -29.57 -4.63
CA ILE A 1 9.50 -29.80 -3.76
C ILE A 1 8.22 -29.46 -4.53
N PHE A 2 7.14 -30.25 -4.42
CA PHE A 2 5.84 -30.04 -5.09
C PHE A 2 5.92 -29.52 -6.55
N GLY A 3 6.73 -30.17 -7.40
CA GLY A 3 6.92 -29.79 -8.81
C GLY A 3 7.91 -28.65 -9.09
N GLY A 4 8.25 -27.83 -8.10
CA GLY A 4 9.26 -26.76 -8.20
C GLY A 4 10.58 -27.09 -7.49
N SER A 5 11.50 -26.13 -7.46
CA SER A 5 12.76 -26.21 -6.71
C SER A 5 12.67 -25.50 -5.35
N GLN A 6 13.55 -25.91 -4.42
CA GLN A 6 13.77 -25.27 -3.13
C GLN A 6 15.26 -25.27 -2.84
N THR A 7 15.79 -24.15 -2.38
CA THR A 7 17.17 -23.98 -1.90
C THR A 7 17.18 -23.14 -0.61
N GLY A 8 18.29 -23.16 0.11
CA GLY A 8 18.47 -22.39 1.34
C GLY A 8 18.96 -23.22 2.51
N THR A 9 18.76 -22.71 3.72
CA THR A 9 19.23 -23.30 4.98
C THR A 9 18.14 -23.27 6.06
N ILE A 10 18.19 -24.25 6.95
CA ILE A 10 17.40 -24.28 8.19
C ILE A 10 18.40 -24.56 9.32
N THR A 11 18.37 -23.74 10.36
CA THR A 11 19.19 -23.87 11.55
C THR A 11 18.28 -24.04 12.76
N VAL A 12 18.57 -25.03 13.60
CA VAL A 12 17.86 -25.29 14.85
C VAL A 12 18.85 -25.05 15.99
N ASP A 13 18.57 -24.06 16.83
CA ASP A 13 19.30 -23.81 18.06
C ASP A 13 18.56 -24.44 19.23
N THR A 14 19.13 -25.52 19.78
CA THR A 14 18.59 -26.29 20.90
C THR A 14 19.17 -25.87 22.27
N ARG A 15 19.98 -24.81 22.33
CA ARG A 15 20.55 -24.29 23.59
C ARG A 15 19.50 -23.64 24.51
N PRO A 16 18.48 -22.92 24.01
CA PRO A 16 17.39 -22.40 24.85
C PRO A 16 16.38 -23.50 25.19
N ALA A 17 15.65 -23.33 26.31
CA ALA A 17 14.62 -24.27 26.76
C ALA A 17 13.45 -24.46 25.77
N GLN A 18 13.26 -23.53 24.82
CA GLN A 18 12.43 -23.71 23.63
C GLN A 18 13.32 -23.54 22.39
N PRO A 19 13.53 -24.59 21.58
CA PRO A 19 14.33 -24.50 20.37
C PRO A 19 13.92 -23.36 19.43
N VAL A 20 14.93 -22.58 19.01
CA VAL A 20 14.78 -21.48 18.04
C VAL A 20 15.11 -22.03 16.65
N ILE A 21 14.20 -21.86 15.71
CA ILE A 21 14.36 -22.31 14.33
C ILE A 21 14.47 -21.08 13.43
N THR A 22 15.58 -20.98 12.71
CA THR A 22 15.81 -19.96 11.68
C THR A 22 15.80 -20.63 10.31
N SER A 23 15.07 -20.05 9.37
CA SER A 23 14.81 -20.62 8.05
C SER A 23 15.01 -19.55 6.97
N ASN A 24 16.08 -19.69 6.19
CA ASN A 24 16.36 -18.85 5.03
C ASN A 24 16.15 -19.70 3.77
N LEU A 25 15.01 -19.53 3.10
CA LEU A 25 14.59 -20.40 1.99
C LEU A 25 14.21 -19.60 0.75
N GLN A 26 14.54 -20.16 -0.41
CA GLN A 26 14.03 -19.73 -1.71
C GLN A 26 13.30 -20.90 -2.37
N VAL A 27 12.13 -20.64 -2.94
CA VAL A 27 11.34 -21.59 -3.72
C VAL A 27 11.02 -21.01 -5.09
N GLN A 28 11.06 -21.84 -6.13
CA GLN A 28 10.75 -21.42 -7.50
C GLN A 28 9.83 -22.43 -8.18
N LYS A 29 8.78 -21.91 -8.84
CA LYS A 29 7.75 -22.69 -9.56
C LYS A 29 7.13 -23.82 -8.71
N VAL A 30 7.04 -23.64 -7.40
CA VAL A 30 6.44 -24.62 -6.47
C VAL A 30 4.91 -24.52 -6.56
N ASP A 31 4.22 -25.66 -6.58
CA ASP A 31 2.75 -25.69 -6.54
C ASP A 31 2.23 -25.08 -5.23
N ALA A 32 1.60 -23.90 -5.34
CA ALA A 32 1.10 -23.14 -4.21
C ALA A 32 0.04 -23.89 -3.40
N ASN A 33 -0.80 -24.69 -4.08
CA ASN A 33 -1.90 -25.40 -3.46
C ASN A 33 -1.39 -26.58 -2.62
N LYS A 34 -0.44 -27.34 -3.17
CA LYS A 34 0.22 -28.44 -2.46
C LYS A 34 1.04 -27.93 -1.28
N LEU A 35 1.78 -26.83 -1.45
CA LEU A 35 2.55 -26.21 -0.37
C LEU A 35 1.65 -25.76 0.79
N LEU A 36 0.61 -24.95 0.52
CA LEU A 36 -0.29 -24.46 1.57
C LEU A 36 -1.05 -25.59 2.25
N SER A 37 -1.54 -26.58 1.48
CA SER A 37 -2.28 -27.72 2.03
C SER A 37 -1.42 -28.67 2.89
N ALA A 38 -0.09 -28.63 2.73
CA ALA A 38 0.88 -29.41 3.52
C ALA A 38 1.46 -28.63 4.72
N THR A 39 1.29 -27.32 4.79
CA THR A 39 1.92 -26.45 5.81
C THR A 39 0.93 -25.63 6.64
N THR A 40 -0.35 -25.57 6.24
CA THR A 40 -1.39 -24.73 6.87
C THR A 40 -2.76 -25.39 6.84
N SER A 41 -3.75 -24.78 7.48
CA SER A 41 -5.18 -25.11 7.29
C SER A 41 -5.77 -24.61 5.97
N VAL A 42 -5.07 -23.72 5.24
CA VAL A 42 -5.52 -23.15 3.96
C VAL A 42 -5.39 -24.22 2.86
N LYS A 43 -6.48 -24.94 2.63
CA LYS A 43 -6.58 -26.04 1.65
C LYS A 43 -7.51 -25.65 0.52
N GLN A 44 -7.15 -25.96 -0.72
CA GLN A 44 -8.01 -25.78 -1.90
C GLN A 44 -8.52 -24.34 -2.16
N GLN A 45 -7.95 -23.31 -1.51
CA GLN A 45 -8.33 -21.89 -1.71
C GLN A 45 -7.45 -21.16 -2.73
N LEU A 46 -6.15 -21.47 -2.79
CA LEU A 46 -5.20 -20.80 -3.69
C LEU A 46 -4.42 -21.84 -4.51
N TYR A 47 -4.30 -21.56 -5.81
CA TYR A 47 -3.55 -22.35 -6.80
C TYR A 47 -2.60 -21.44 -7.57
N GLY A 48 -1.60 -22.03 -8.23
CA GLY A 48 -0.64 -21.34 -9.10
C GLY A 48 0.79 -21.79 -8.87
N LEU A 49 1.73 -21.18 -9.61
CA LEU A 49 3.16 -21.41 -9.47
C LEU A 49 3.77 -20.34 -8.54
N LEU A 50 4.11 -20.73 -7.32
CA LEU A 50 4.74 -19.87 -6.34
C LEU A 50 6.25 -19.78 -6.58
N ASN A 51 6.74 -18.54 -6.63
CA ASN A 51 8.13 -18.21 -6.35
C ASN A 51 8.13 -17.37 -5.07
N ALA A 52 9.02 -17.65 -4.12
CA ALA A 52 9.10 -16.90 -2.87
C ALA A 52 10.51 -16.97 -2.27
N ALA A 53 10.87 -15.93 -1.53
CA ALA A 53 12.09 -15.86 -0.74
C ALA A 53 11.72 -15.47 0.69
N SER A 54 12.21 -16.21 1.68
CA SER A 54 11.84 -16.04 3.07
C SER A 54 13.07 -16.07 3.97
N ASN A 55 13.08 -15.21 4.98
CA ASN A 55 14.05 -15.21 6.06
C ASN A 55 13.27 -15.09 7.37
N LEU A 56 12.98 -16.24 7.98
CA LEU A 56 12.05 -16.38 9.08
C LEU A 56 12.72 -16.96 10.32
N GLN A 57 12.29 -16.51 11.49
CA GLN A 57 12.64 -17.09 12.77
C GLN A 57 11.36 -17.38 13.57
N PHE A 58 11.31 -18.53 14.24
CA PHE A 58 10.20 -18.93 15.11
C PHE A 58 10.71 -19.85 16.22
N THR A 59 9.93 -20.03 17.28
CA THR A 59 10.28 -20.88 18.42
C THR A 59 9.26 -22.00 18.56
N THR A 60 9.70 -23.23 18.84
CA THR A 60 8.76 -24.32 19.11
C THR A 60 7.98 -24.01 20.39
N VAL A 61 6.65 -24.03 20.32
CA VAL A 61 5.77 -23.79 21.47
C VAL A 61 4.93 -25.04 21.75
N PRO A 62 5.15 -25.75 22.86
CA PRO A 62 4.35 -26.91 23.23
C PRO A 62 2.85 -26.55 23.31
N ASN A 63 2.03 -27.25 22.53
CA ASN A 63 0.59 -27.01 22.37
C ASN A 63 0.19 -25.59 21.89
N GLY A 64 1.16 -24.77 21.45
CA GLY A 64 0.93 -23.41 20.97
C GLY A 64 0.87 -23.30 19.44
N ASN A 65 0.30 -22.21 18.93
CA ASN A 65 0.31 -21.94 17.50
C ASN A 65 1.67 -21.36 17.08
N LEU A 66 2.47 -22.17 16.37
CA LEU A 66 3.81 -21.83 15.86
C LEU A 66 3.83 -20.48 15.13
N ALA A 67 2.78 -20.16 14.37
CA ALA A 67 2.70 -18.92 13.58
C ALA A 67 2.72 -17.66 14.46
N SER A 68 2.26 -17.72 15.72
CA SER A 68 2.31 -16.57 16.65
C SER A 68 3.72 -16.22 17.13
N THR A 69 4.69 -17.14 16.98
CA THR A 69 6.11 -16.90 17.28
C THR A 69 6.91 -16.44 16.07
N LEU A 70 6.27 -16.40 14.89
CA LEU A 70 6.94 -16.22 13.61
C LEU A 70 7.28 -14.75 13.36
N ASN A 71 8.55 -14.51 13.07
CA ASN A 71 9.17 -13.21 12.88
C ASN A 71 10.04 -13.23 11.61
N GLY A 72 10.25 -12.07 10.96
CA GLY A 72 11.18 -11.93 9.82
C GLY A 72 10.56 -11.32 8.57
N THR A 73 10.92 -11.84 7.38
CA THR A 73 10.44 -11.34 6.08
C THR A 73 10.08 -12.45 5.09
N LEU A 74 9.11 -12.15 4.24
CA LEU A 74 8.67 -12.98 3.11
C LEU A 74 8.42 -12.10 1.88
N ASN A 75 9.09 -12.40 0.76
CA ASN A 75 8.68 -11.97 -0.57
C ASN A 75 7.96 -13.12 -1.26
N LEU A 76 6.86 -12.83 -1.96
CA LEU A 76 6.17 -13.79 -2.82
C LEU A 76 5.86 -13.22 -4.21
N ASN A 77 5.85 -14.12 -5.19
CA ASN A 77 5.42 -13.89 -6.57
C ASN A 77 4.76 -15.17 -7.13
N LEU A 78 3.44 -15.21 -7.07
CA LEU A 78 2.58 -16.25 -7.62
C LEU A 78 2.27 -15.92 -9.10
N LEU A 79 2.44 -16.90 -9.98
CA LEU A 79 2.12 -16.81 -11.41
C LEU A 79 1.05 -17.82 -11.81
N ASN A 80 0.20 -17.45 -12.78
CA ASN A 80 -0.90 -18.28 -13.29
C ASN A 80 -1.77 -18.84 -12.15
N GLY A 81 -2.10 -17.96 -11.21
CA GLY A 81 -2.82 -18.27 -10.00
C GLY A 81 -4.33 -18.31 -10.18
N LYS A 82 -4.99 -18.92 -9.19
CA LYS A 82 -6.45 -18.97 -9.10
C LYS A 82 -6.85 -19.01 -7.63
N LEU A 83 -7.74 -18.11 -7.25
CA LEU A 83 -8.37 -18.02 -5.93
C LEU A 83 -9.79 -18.58 -6.03
N THR A 84 -10.15 -19.50 -5.14
CA THR A 84 -11.43 -20.22 -5.12
C THR A 84 -12.18 -19.92 -3.82
N GLY A 85 -13.52 -19.88 -3.90
CA GLY A 85 -14.37 -19.42 -2.80
C GLY A 85 -14.43 -17.89 -2.65
N VAL A 86 -13.71 -17.15 -3.52
CA VAL A 86 -13.73 -15.69 -3.60
C VAL A 86 -13.81 -15.28 -5.06
N ASP A 87 -14.84 -14.52 -5.39
CA ASP A 87 -15.12 -13.99 -6.73
C ASP A 87 -15.02 -12.46 -6.68
N LEU A 88 -13.80 -11.94 -6.84
CA LEU A 88 -13.54 -10.52 -6.60
C LEU A 88 -14.33 -9.60 -7.54
N LEU A 89 -14.68 -10.05 -8.75
CA LEU A 89 -15.51 -9.24 -9.65
C LEU A 89 -16.97 -9.20 -9.16
N ARG A 90 -17.50 -10.30 -8.59
CA ARG A 90 -18.81 -10.31 -7.90
C ARG A 90 -18.84 -9.39 -6.70
N GLU A 91 -17.82 -9.44 -5.83
CA GLU A 91 -17.72 -8.59 -4.63
C GLU A 91 -17.59 -7.11 -5.00
N LEU A 92 -16.73 -6.79 -5.99
CA LEU A 92 -16.61 -5.43 -6.51
C LEU A 92 -17.94 -4.93 -7.13
N GLY A 93 -18.69 -5.80 -7.81
CA GLY A 93 -20.03 -5.48 -8.32
C GLY A 93 -21.05 -5.22 -7.21
N SER A 94 -21.02 -6.01 -6.14
CA SER A 94 -21.85 -5.80 -4.93
C SER A 94 -21.53 -4.46 -4.26
N ILE A 95 -20.26 -4.08 -4.16
CA ILE A 95 -19.81 -2.80 -3.58
C ILE A 95 -20.16 -1.61 -4.49
N ALA A 96 -19.81 -1.68 -5.77
CA ALA A 96 -19.93 -0.59 -6.74
C ALA A 96 -21.32 -0.48 -7.40
N LYS A 97 -22.22 -1.44 -7.13
CA LYS A 97 -23.59 -1.55 -7.67
C LYS A 97 -23.65 -1.77 -9.19
N PHE A 98 -22.79 -2.65 -9.69
CA PHE A 98 -22.89 -3.20 -11.06
C PHE A 98 -23.18 -4.69 -11.07
N GLY A 99 -23.82 -5.16 -12.15
CA GLY A 99 -24.06 -6.59 -12.38
C GLY A 99 -22.79 -7.29 -12.84
N ALA A 100 -22.26 -8.19 -12.02
CA ALA A 100 -21.17 -9.09 -12.37
C ALA A 100 -21.68 -10.53 -12.47
N GLY A 101 -21.37 -11.22 -13.57
CA GLY A 101 -21.33 -12.68 -13.60
C GLY A 101 -20.09 -13.18 -12.84
N GLY A 102 -20.14 -14.39 -12.31
CA GLY A 102 -19.05 -14.94 -11.50
C GLY A 102 -19.34 -16.36 -11.02
N ASN A 103 -18.31 -17.19 -10.99
CA ASN A 103 -18.38 -18.64 -10.74
C ASN A 103 -17.82 -19.05 -9.37
N GLY A 104 -17.62 -18.10 -8.44
CA GLY A 104 -17.00 -18.38 -7.14
C GLY A 104 -15.46 -18.45 -7.18
N VAL A 105 -14.86 -17.87 -8.23
CA VAL A 105 -13.46 -18.04 -8.60
C VAL A 105 -12.91 -16.75 -9.18
N THR A 106 -11.70 -16.37 -8.77
CA THR A 106 -10.92 -15.28 -9.38
C THR A 106 -9.64 -15.85 -10.00
N ASN A 107 -9.44 -15.67 -11.31
CA ASN A 107 -8.15 -15.96 -11.93
C ASN A 107 -7.17 -14.81 -11.68
N ILE A 108 -5.89 -15.15 -11.50
CA ILE A 108 -4.83 -14.24 -11.10
C ILE A 108 -3.65 -14.48 -12.06
N ALA A 109 -3.42 -13.57 -13.02
CA ALA A 109 -2.27 -13.69 -13.91
C ALA A 109 -0.95 -13.62 -13.10
N GLN A 110 -0.90 -12.69 -12.13
CA GLN A 110 0.20 -12.54 -11.19
C GLN A 110 -0.30 -11.96 -9.85
N LEU A 111 0.26 -12.43 -8.73
CA LEU A 111 0.10 -11.83 -7.40
C LEU A 111 1.49 -11.73 -6.75
N SER A 112 1.85 -10.56 -6.25
CA SER A 112 3.16 -10.30 -5.65
C SER A 112 3.06 -9.39 -4.43
N GLY A 113 4.00 -9.52 -3.49
CA GLY A 113 4.06 -8.67 -2.30
C GLY A 113 5.25 -9.00 -1.39
N ASN A 114 5.63 -8.02 -0.56
CA ASN A 114 6.59 -8.16 0.52
C ASN A 114 5.84 -8.09 1.86
N PHE A 115 6.24 -8.94 2.81
CA PHE A 115 5.68 -8.97 4.15
C PHE A 115 6.80 -8.84 5.18
N ASN A 116 6.63 -7.94 6.16
CA ASN A 116 7.39 -7.96 7.41
C ASN A 116 6.52 -8.63 8.47
N ILE A 117 7.07 -9.62 9.17
CA ILE A 117 6.30 -10.44 10.11
C ILE A 117 6.87 -10.22 11.51
N ARG A 118 5.99 -9.94 12.47
CA ARG A 118 6.34 -9.76 13.89
C ARG A 118 5.32 -10.48 14.75
N ASN A 119 5.76 -11.47 15.53
CA ASN A 119 4.91 -12.30 16.40
C ASN A 119 3.62 -12.80 15.69
N GLY A 120 3.77 -13.29 14.46
CA GLY A 120 2.68 -13.78 13.63
C GLY A 120 1.79 -12.73 12.98
N LEU A 121 1.99 -11.43 13.22
CA LEU A 121 1.35 -10.38 12.45
C LEU A 121 2.22 -10.06 11.22
N ALA A 122 1.71 -10.34 10.02
CA ALA A 122 2.36 -10.09 8.74
C ALA A 122 1.80 -8.82 8.11
N HIS A 123 2.63 -7.77 8.01
CA HIS A 123 2.29 -6.47 7.44
C HIS A 123 2.81 -6.35 6.00
N THR A 124 2.03 -5.75 5.09
CA THR A 124 2.46 -5.46 3.72
C THR A 124 2.04 -4.06 3.24
N ASP A 125 2.97 -3.39 2.55
CA ASP A 125 2.80 -2.05 1.96
C ASP A 125 2.64 -2.08 0.43
N ASN A 126 2.77 -3.25 -0.21
CA ASN A 126 2.98 -3.34 -1.66
C ASN A 126 2.37 -4.58 -2.33
N LEU A 127 1.31 -5.15 -1.76
CA LEU A 127 0.56 -6.24 -2.39
C LEU A 127 0.02 -5.75 -3.74
N LYS A 128 0.24 -6.50 -4.81
CA LYS A 128 -0.24 -6.20 -6.17
C LYS A 128 -0.71 -7.47 -6.87
N ALA A 129 -1.86 -7.39 -7.54
CA ALA A 129 -2.36 -8.47 -8.38
C ALA A 129 -2.84 -7.98 -9.74
N ALA A 130 -2.62 -8.79 -10.77
CA ALA A 130 -3.30 -8.70 -12.06
C ALA A 130 -4.35 -9.81 -12.14
N ILE A 131 -5.60 -9.43 -12.41
CA ILE A 131 -6.77 -10.32 -12.44
C ILE A 131 -7.54 -10.14 -13.76
N ASP A 132 -8.47 -11.04 -14.05
CA ASP A 132 -9.29 -10.94 -15.25
C ASP A 132 -10.04 -9.60 -15.31
N GLY A 133 -9.71 -8.79 -16.32
CA GLY A 133 -10.32 -7.47 -16.55
C GLY A 133 -9.82 -6.32 -15.68
N GLY A 134 -8.86 -6.50 -14.77
CA GLY A 134 -8.41 -5.42 -13.87
C GLY A 134 -7.13 -5.70 -13.08
N THR A 135 -6.80 -4.78 -12.19
CA THR A 135 -5.62 -4.87 -11.29
C THR A 135 -6.00 -4.44 -9.88
N LEU A 136 -5.26 -4.96 -8.91
CA LEU A 136 -5.41 -4.66 -7.49
C LEU A 136 -4.08 -4.16 -6.93
N ALA A 137 -4.13 -3.19 -6.02
CA ALA A 137 -3.07 -2.92 -5.05
C ALA A 137 -3.63 -3.03 -3.64
N GLY A 138 -2.81 -3.40 -2.67
CA GLY A 138 -3.24 -3.58 -1.29
C GLY A 138 -2.15 -3.29 -0.27
N ILE A 139 -2.57 -2.76 0.88
CA ILE A 139 -1.74 -2.64 2.08
C ILE A 139 -2.53 -3.11 3.31
N GLY A 140 -1.84 -3.46 4.38
CA GLY A 140 -2.46 -3.80 5.67
C GLY A 140 -1.86 -5.05 6.31
N ASP A 141 -2.65 -5.65 7.20
CA ASP A 141 -2.21 -6.67 8.14
C ASP A 141 -2.93 -8.01 7.96
N ILE A 142 -2.17 -9.09 8.14
CA ILE A 142 -2.65 -10.46 8.18
C ILE A 142 -2.13 -11.12 9.46
N ASN A 143 -3.03 -11.56 10.34
CA ASN A 143 -2.64 -12.34 11.51
C ASN A 143 -2.53 -13.82 11.12
N LEU A 144 -1.31 -14.34 11.01
CA LEU A 144 -1.03 -15.71 10.55
C LEU A 144 -1.53 -16.80 11.52
N ALA A 145 -1.67 -16.47 12.81
CA ALA A 145 -2.12 -17.42 13.82
C ALA A 145 -3.65 -17.57 13.86
N SER A 146 -4.38 -16.46 13.76
CA SER A 146 -5.86 -16.43 13.74
C SER A 146 -6.47 -16.37 12.33
N GLN A 147 -5.64 -16.31 11.29
CA GLN A 147 -6.03 -16.18 9.87
C GLN A 147 -6.88 -14.93 9.56
N GLN A 148 -6.83 -13.92 10.42
CA GLN A 148 -7.60 -12.68 10.27
C GLN A 148 -6.96 -11.71 9.27
N LEU A 149 -7.81 -10.98 8.55
CA LEU A 149 -7.46 -9.98 7.55
C LEU A 149 -7.85 -8.59 8.02
N ASN A 150 -6.99 -7.60 7.77
CA ASN A 150 -7.30 -6.18 7.87
C ASN A 150 -6.58 -5.40 6.74
N MET A 151 -7.16 -5.42 5.55
CA MET A 151 -6.54 -4.92 4.32
C MET A 151 -7.31 -3.75 3.72
N LYS A 152 -6.58 -2.74 3.25
CA LYS A 152 -7.06 -1.70 2.34
C LYS A 152 -6.62 -2.03 0.92
N ILE A 153 -7.58 -2.36 0.06
CA ILE A 153 -7.38 -2.74 -1.34
C ILE A 153 -7.93 -1.63 -2.25
N THR A 154 -7.18 -1.23 -3.26
CA THR A 154 -7.70 -0.42 -4.36
C THR A 154 -7.73 -1.27 -5.62
N ALA A 155 -8.94 -1.54 -6.11
CA ALA A 155 -9.15 -2.20 -7.40
C ALA A 155 -9.27 -1.14 -8.51
N VAL A 156 -8.68 -1.43 -9.67
CA VAL A 156 -8.86 -0.65 -10.90
C VAL A 156 -9.26 -1.61 -12.02
N LEU A 157 -10.49 -1.50 -12.49
CA LEU A 157 -11.01 -2.27 -13.63
C LEU A 157 -10.60 -1.58 -14.93
N SER A 158 -10.09 -2.34 -15.89
CA SER A 158 -9.72 -1.85 -17.22
C SER A 158 -10.87 -1.12 -17.91
N SER A 159 -10.60 -0.25 -18.90
CA SER A 159 -11.69 0.46 -19.60
C SER A 159 -12.64 -0.49 -20.35
N ALA A 160 -12.16 -1.65 -20.82
CA ALA A 160 -13.02 -2.68 -21.41
C ALA A 160 -14.00 -3.27 -20.38
N MET A 161 -13.50 -3.69 -19.21
CA MET A 161 -14.35 -4.18 -18.12
C MET A 161 -15.30 -3.09 -17.60
N SER A 162 -14.80 -1.85 -17.45
CA SER A 162 -15.57 -0.70 -16.99
C SER A 162 -16.74 -0.37 -17.93
N LYS A 163 -16.57 -0.50 -19.24
CA LYS A 163 -17.66 -0.39 -20.23
C LYS A 163 -18.64 -1.57 -20.14
N SER A 164 -18.13 -2.79 -19.91
CA SER A 164 -18.98 -3.98 -19.74
C SER A 164 -19.87 -3.93 -18.50
N VAL A 165 -19.43 -3.28 -17.41
CA VAL A 165 -20.18 -3.22 -16.14
C VAL A 165 -20.87 -1.89 -15.87
N GLY A 166 -20.42 -0.80 -16.48
CA GLY A 166 -20.98 0.56 -16.34
C GLY A 166 -21.69 1.10 -17.58
N GLY A 167 -21.65 0.40 -18.73
CA GLY A 167 -22.26 0.87 -19.98
C GLY A 167 -23.78 0.71 -20.05
N THR A 168 -24.39 -0.06 -19.15
CA THR A 168 -25.83 -0.41 -19.17
C THR A 168 -26.70 0.57 -18.37
N GLY A 169 -26.72 1.83 -18.80
CA GLY A 169 -27.86 2.72 -18.60
C GLY A 169 -28.12 3.28 -17.19
N VAL A 170 -27.24 3.10 -16.21
CA VAL A 170 -27.39 3.74 -14.89
C VAL A 170 -26.84 5.17 -14.94
N GLY A 171 -27.71 6.12 -15.28
CA GLY A 171 -27.49 7.57 -15.11
C GLY A 171 -27.50 8.01 -13.64
N GLY A 172 -26.80 7.27 -12.79
CA GLY A 172 -26.79 7.43 -11.34
C GLY A 172 -25.40 7.18 -10.80
N TYR A 173 -24.94 8.09 -9.94
CA TYR A 173 -23.61 8.07 -9.35
C TYR A 173 -23.31 6.72 -8.69
N LEU A 174 -22.30 6.00 -9.18
CA LEU A 174 -21.74 4.85 -8.48
C LEU A 174 -21.07 5.37 -7.19
N ASN A 175 -21.84 5.49 -6.11
CA ASN A 175 -21.44 6.25 -4.92
C ASN A 175 -20.19 5.72 -4.22
N THR A 176 -19.72 4.54 -4.60
CA THR A 176 -18.59 3.77 -4.08
C THR A 176 -17.49 3.51 -5.12
N ALA A 177 -17.58 4.07 -6.34
CA ALA A 177 -16.60 3.89 -7.41
C ALA A 177 -16.34 5.18 -8.21
N LEU A 178 -15.17 5.31 -8.84
CA LEU A 178 -14.72 6.54 -9.51
C LEU A 178 -14.13 6.22 -10.89
N ALA A 179 -14.67 6.83 -11.95
CA ALA A 179 -14.09 6.75 -13.28
C ALA A 179 -12.86 7.67 -13.38
N ASN A 180 -11.72 7.14 -13.81
CA ASN A 180 -10.51 7.92 -14.05
C ASN A 180 -10.45 8.46 -15.50
N ARG A 181 -9.42 9.25 -15.82
CA ARG A 181 -9.23 9.86 -17.16
C ARG A 181 -9.02 8.85 -18.30
N SER A 182 -8.61 7.62 -17.99
CA SER A 182 -8.46 6.52 -18.95
C SER A 182 -9.78 5.79 -19.21
N GLY A 183 -10.87 6.18 -18.55
CA GLY A 183 -12.15 5.45 -18.59
C GLY A 183 -12.09 4.11 -17.85
N GLU A 184 -11.20 3.98 -16.86
CA GLU A 184 -11.09 2.83 -15.95
C GLU A 184 -11.86 3.12 -14.64
N LEU A 185 -12.45 2.09 -14.03
CA LEU A 185 -13.24 2.21 -12.80
C LEU A 185 -12.41 1.85 -11.57
N VAL A 186 -12.16 2.85 -10.71
CA VAL A 186 -11.46 2.71 -9.43
C VAL A 186 -12.46 2.42 -8.32
N ILE A 187 -12.21 1.37 -7.53
CA ILE A 187 -13.07 0.92 -6.44
C ILE A 187 -12.20 0.68 -5.19
N PRO A 188 -12.32 1.51 -4.14
CA PRO A 188 -11.59 1.34 -2.89
C PRO A 188 -12.36 0.43 -1.93
N VAL A 189 -11.68 -0.56 -1.35
CA VAL A 189 -12.29 -1.70 -0.64
C VAL A 189 -11.53 -2.01 0.66
N LEU A 190 -12.26 -2.21 1.75
CA LEU A 190 -11.78 -2.86 2.97
C LEU A 190 -12.02 -4.37 2.84
N VAL A 191 -11.01 -5.18 3.15
CA VAL A 191 -11.14 -6.64 3.27
C VAL A 191 -10.80 -7.05 4.70
N THR A 192 -11.78 -7.67 5.35
CA THR A 192 -11.80 -8.02 6.78
C THR A 192 -12.24 -9.47 6.96
N GLY A 193 -12.40 -9.95 8.21
CA GLY A 193 -12.78 -11.35 8.47
C GLY A 193 -11.56 -12.27 8.44
N THR A 194 -11.68 -13.46 7.86
CA THR A 194 -10.59 -14.45 7.76
C THR A 194 -10.33 -14.92 6.34
N PHE A 195 -9.24 -15.67 6.10
CA PHE A 195 -9.00 -16.33 4.81
C PHE A 195 -10.17 -17.24 4.35
N GLN A 196 -10.92 -17.86 5.25
CA GLN A 196 -12.05 -18.74 4.91
C GLN A 196 -13.40 -18.01 4.84
N SER A 197 -13.52 -16.86 5.51
CA SER A 197 -14.70 -16.00 5.43
C SER A 197 -14.26 -14.52 5.37
N PRO A 198 -13.79 -14.07 4.19
CA PRO A 198 -13.43 -12.69 3.98
C PRO A 198 -14.69 -11.83 3.79
N HIS A 199 -14.71 -10.65 4.39
CA HIS A 199 -15.79 -9.67 4.29
C HIS A 199 -15.31 -8.41 3.57
N PHE A 200 -15.99 -8.07 2.48
CA PHE A 200 -15.65 -6.96 1.57
C PHE A 200 -16.60 -5.77 1.78
N ALA A 201 -16.05 -4.57 1.97
CA ALA A 201 -16.83 -3.35 2.17
C ALA A 201 -16.20 -2.15 1.44
N PRO A 202 -16.96 -1.10 1.04
CA PRO A 202 -16.38 0.11 0.46
C PRO A 202 -15.50 0.86 1.47
N ASP A 203 -14.27 1.23 1.08
CA ASP A 203 -13.47 2.19 1.84
C ASP A 203 -13.92 3.62 1.51
N VAL A 204 -14.99 4.04 2.21
CA VAL A 204 -15.56 5.39 2.09
C VAL A 204 -14.58 6.50 2.46
N GLN A 205 -13.58 6.22 3.30
CA GLN A 205 -12.55 7.20 3.66
C GLN A 205 -11.58 7.42 2.49
N GLN A 206 -11.07 6.35 1.89
CA GLN A 206 -10.20 6.44 0.72
C GLN A 206 -10.96 7.04 -0.47
N LEU A 207 -12.24 6.67 -0.67
CA LEU A 207 -13.09 7.28 -1.69
C LEU A 207 -13.23 8.80 -1.52
N ALA A 208 -13.51 9.28 -0.31
CA ALA A 208 -13.61 10.70 -0.02
C ALA A 208 -12.27 11.43 -0.25
N GLN A 209 -11.15 10.83 0.14
CA GLN A 209 -9.82 11.37 -0.14
C GLN A 209 -9.49 11.42 -1.63
N MET A 210 -9.87 10.39 -2.41
CA MET A 210 -9.67 10.38 -3.86
C MET A 210 -10.52 11.45 -4.56
N LYS A 211 -11.79 11.62 -4.17
CA LYS A 211 -12.65 12.72 -4.65
C LYS A 211 -12.05 14.09 -4.32
N LEU A 212 -11.59 14.32 -3.09
CA LEU A 212 -11.03 15.60 -2.64
C LEU A 212 -9.69 15.94 -3.30
N LYS A 213 -8.79 14.96 -3.45
CA LYS A 213 -7.44 15.17 -4.00
C LYS A 213 -7.37 15.03 -5.53
N ASN A 214 -8.45 14.57 -6.18
CA ASN A 214 -8.50 14.18 -7.60
C ASN A 214 -7.41 13.16 -8.00
N LEU A 215 -6.99 12.32 -7.05
CA LEU A 215 -5.96 11.30 -7.23
C LEU A 215 -6.61 9.95 -7.52
N LEU A 216 -6.74 9.62 -8.81
CA LEU A 216 -7.28 8.36 -9.28
C LEU A 216 -6.17 7.50 -9.91
N PRO A 217 -5.91 6.29 -9.39
CA PRO A 217 -4.94 5.37 -9.97
C PRO A 217 -5.43 4.77 -11.29
N THR A 218 -4.53 4.11 -12.01
CA THR A 218 -4.77 3.42 -13.30
C THR A 218 -4.41 1.95 -13.19
N THR A 219 -4.76 1.11 -14.17
CA THR A 219 -4.31 -0.31 -14.17
C THR A 219 -2.78 -0.46 -14.22
N GLY A 220 -2.07 0.52 -14.78
CA GLY A 220 -0.60 0.58 -14.74
C GLY A 220 -0.01 0.94 -13.36
N ASN A 221 -0.79 1.56 -12.48
CA ASN A 221 -0.37 1.88 -11.11
C ASN A 221 -1.55 1.90 -10.12
N PRO A 222 -2.15 0.74 -9.78
CA PRO A 222 -3.26 0.67 -8.82
C PRO A 222 -2.88 1.17 -7.42
N ALA A 223 -1.59 1.15 -7.08
CA ALA A 223 -1.07 1.60 -5.78
C ALA A 223 -1.05 3.13 -5.60
N GLY A 224 -1.31 3.93 -6.65
CA GLY A 224 -1.26 5.39 -6.58
C GLY A 224 -2.19 6.02 -5.53
N ALA A 225 -3.31 5.37 -5.20
CA ALA A 225 -4.24 5.80 -4.13
C ALA A 225 -3.77 5.44 -2.71
N LEU A 226 -2.75 4.59 -2.57
CA LEU A 226 -2.25 4.07 -1.29
C LEU A 226 -0.96 4.78 -0.84
N SER A 227 -0.20 5.38 -1.78
CA SER A 227 1.00 6.19 -1.47
C SER A 227 0.75 7.30 -0.45
N GLY A 228 -0.45 7.90 -0.44
CA GLY A 228 -0.84 8.94 0.51
C GLY A 228 -1.11 8.45 1.93
N LEU A 229 -1.14 7.13 2.15
CA LEU A 229 -1.23 6.49 3.47
C LEU A 229 0.15 5.96 3.90
N LEU A 230 0.91 5.38 2.97
CA LEU A 230 2.31 4.94 3.18
C LEU A 230 3.25 6.09 3.56
N GLY A 231 3.04 7.28 2.98
CA GLY A 231 3.81 8.49 3.28
C GLY A 231 3.60 9.05 4.70
N GLY A 232 2.74 8.45 5.53
CA GLY A 232 2.51 8.87 6.92
C GLY A 232 3.51 8.31 7.94
N SER A 233 4.31 7.29 7.59
CA SER A 233 5.14 6.52 8.55
C SER A 233 6.63 6.44 8.20
N THR A 234 7.07 7.05 7.10
CA THR A 234 8.49 7.06 6.69
C THR A 234 9.12 8.43 6.93
N GLY A 235 10.14 8.47 7.79
CA GLY A 235 10.76 9.72 8.22
C GLY A 235 11.62 10.40 7.14
N ASN A 236 11.70 11.73 7.26
CA ASN A 236 12.69 12.60 6.59
C ASN A 236 12.53 12.82 5.06
N THR A 237 11.32 13.12 4.58
CA THR A 237 11.14 13.88 3.33
C THR A 237 11.03 15.38 3.60
N LYS A 238 12.14 16.11 3.43
CA LYS A 238 12.13 17.59 3.34
C LYS A 238 11.47 18.02 2.02
N GLY A 239 10.14 18.16 2.00
CA GLY A 239 9.42 18.70 0.82
C GLY A 239 7.93 18.38 0.84
N GLY A 240 7.11 19.39 1.16
CA GLY A 240 5.66 19.24 1.32
C GLY A 240 5.21 19.52 2.77
N LEU A 241 3.96 19.94 2.93
CA LEU A 241 3.27 20.31 4.19
C LEU A 241 3.85 21.49 5.00
N GLY A 242 5.17 21.73 5.01
CA GLY A 242 5.76 22.87 5.73
C GLY A 242 5.34 24.27 5.23
N GLY A 243 4.84 24.37 4.00
CA GLY A 243 4.53 25.66 3.35
C GLY A 243 3.19 26.32 3.73
N ILE A 244 2.30 25.63 4.45
CA ILE A 244 0.93 26.13 4.75
C ILE A 244 0.73 26.63 6.20
N LEU A 245 1.67 26.35 7.12
CA LEU A 245 1.63 26.90 8.49
C LEU A 245 2.24 28.31 8.57
N GLY A 246 3.19 28.65 7.69
CA GLY A 246 3.81 29.98 7.64
C GLY A 246 2.91 31.12 7.10
N ALA A 247 1.71 30.80 6.61
CA ALA A 247 0.79 31.77 6.00
C ALA A 247 -0.37 32.22 6.92
N ILE A 248 -0.49 31.63 8.11
CA ILE A 248 -1.61 31.88 9.05
C ILE A 248 -1.11 32.52 10.37
N GLY A 249 0.19 32.42 10.67
CA GLY A 249 0.84 33.21 11.73
C GLY A 249 1.02 34.67 11.31
N GLY A 250 0.01 35.50 11.55
CA GLY A 250 0.04 36.92 11.17
C GLY A 250 1.18 37.70 11.85
N GLN A 251 1.96 38.44 11.04
CA GLN A 251 3.03 39.30 11.55
C GLN A 251 2.44 40.52 12.27
N GLN A 252 2.40 40.48 13.61
CA GLN A 252 2.21 41.68 14.40
C GLN A 252 3.50 42.51 14.44
N GLN A 253 3.36 43.81 14.19
CA GLN A 253 4.44 44.79 14.35
C GLN A 253 4.70 45.04 15.84
N GLN A 254 5.96 45.25 16.21
CA GLN A 254 6.31 45.91 17.46
C GLN A 254 7.35 47.01 17.22
N GLN A 255 7.01 48.22 17.63
CA GLN A 255 7.90 49.34 17.84
C GLN A 255 7.71 49.78 19.30
N GLN A 256 8.79 49.98 20.08
CA GLN A 256 8.89 51.05 21.10
C GLN A 256 10.29 51.15 21.75
N GLN A 257 11.12 51.96 21.08
CA GLN A 257 11.99 53.06 21.58
C GLN A 257 12.32 53.22 23.10
N GLY A 258 13.61 53.49 23.38
CA GLY A 258 14.16 54.17 24.59
C GLY A 258 14.82 53.22 25.61
N ASN A 259 15.95 53.54 26.28
CA ASN A 259 16.91 54.67 26.21
C ASN A 259 18.22 54.22 26.99
N SER A 260 19.34 54.93 27.22
CA SER A 260 19.91 56.27 26.90
C SER A 260 21.42 56.30 27.32
N GLN A 261 22.26 57.16 26.70
CA GLN A 261 23.64 57.56 27.13
C GLN A 261 24.73 56.44 27.11
N GLN A 262 26.03 56.61 26.78
CA GLN A 262 26.91 57.74 26.36
C GLN A 262 28.25 57.14 25.76
N GLN A 263 29.31 57.81 25.23
CA GLN A 263 29.67 59.25 25.15
C GLN A 263 30.53 59.70 23.91
N GLN A 264 31.78 59.24 23.73
CA GLN A 264 32.85 59.77 22.84
C GLN A 264 33.71 58.62 22.22
N ASP A 265 34.54 58.77 21.17
CA ASP A 265 35.16 59.98 20.59
C ASP A 265 35.40 59.94 19.03
N GLN A 266 36.09 60.96 18.49
CA GLN A 266 36.48 61.29 17.10
C GLN A 266 37.01 60.13 16.20
N ASN A 267 37.02 60.17 14.85
CA ASN A 267 37.55 61.23 13.97
C ASN A 267 37.18 61.09 12.46
N ALA A 268 37.41 62.18 11.68
CA ALA A 268 37.74 62.26 10.24
C ALA A 268 36.75 61.90 9.10
N ASN A 269 36.04 62.95 8.63
CA ASN A 269 35.91 63.43 7.23
C ASN A 269 35.02 62.70 6.16
N PRO A 270 34.11 63.42 5.47
CA PRO A 270 33.31 62.92 4.34
C PRO A 270 33.79 63.38 2.94
N LEU A 271 32.99 63.07 1.90
CA LEU A 271 33.05 63.48 0.47
C LEU A 271 33.91 62.63 -0.48
N GLY A 272 33.23 61.93 -1.39
CA GLY A 272 33.80 61.29 -2.59
C GLY A 272 32.83 60.27 -3.20
N GLY A 273 32.30 60.50 -4.41
CA GLY A 273 31.48 59.49 -5.12
C GLY A 273 30.17 59.97 -5.79
N LEU A 274 29.84 61.26 -5.81
CA LEU A 274 28.76 61.78 -6.65
C LEU A 274 29.19 61.81 -8.13
N LEU A 275 29.07 60.68 -8.86
CA LEU A 275 28.83 60.64 -10.32
C LEU A 275 28.60 59.20 -10.87
N ASN A 276 27.34 58.81 -11.05
CA ASN A 276 26.85 58.15 -12.29
C ASN A 276 25.33 57.97 -12.25
N GLN A 277 24.62 59.05 -12.55
CA GLN A 277 23.22 59.03 -12.95
C GLN A 277 23.15 58.94 -14.50
N LEU A 278 21.93 58.73 -15.03
CA LEU A 278 21.55 58.78 -16.46
C LEU A 278 21.81 57.51 -17.29
N GLY A 279 20.78 56.66 -17.35
CA GLY A 279 20.61 55.56 -18.30
C GLY A 279 19.12 55.25 -18.53
N LYS A 280 18.34 56.26 -18.93
CA LYS A 280 16.86 56.20 -18.95
C LYS A 280 16.30 55.61 -20.25
N LYS A 281 15.29 54.74 -20.09
CA LYS A 281 14.09 54.57 -20.94
C LYS A 281 14.21 54.02 -22.38
N LYS A 282 13.65 52.81 -22.57
CA LYS A 282 12.67 52.50 -23.65
C LYS A 282 11.36 53.32 -23.43
N PRO A 283 10.39 53.43 -24.38
CA PRO A 283 10.18 52.56 -25.55
C PRO A 283 9.78 53.24 -26.88
N LYS A 284 9.96 52.50 -27.98
CA LYS A 284 8.82 51.93 -28.73
C LYS A 284 9.24 50.57 -29.31
#